data_AF-A0A9N9F285-F1
#
_entry.id   AF-A0A9N9F285-F1
#
_cell.length_a   1.000
_cell.length_b   1.000
_cell.length_c   1.000
_cell.angle_alpha   90.00
_cell.angle_beta   90.00
_cell.angle_gamma   90.00
#
_symmetry.space_group_name_H-M   'P 1'
#
loop_
_entity.id
_entity.type
_entity.pdbx_description
1 polymer ?
#
loop_
_entity_poly.entity_id
_entity_poly.type
_entity_poly.pdbx_seq_one_letter_code
_entity_poly.pdbx_strand_id
1 'polypeptide(L)'
;MPVKRKTLSTAASKLNSGAKIVHDVFEPPVDTEKESRPTKKTKSSAAGTQKSNTNVIKQKSTGNKVETEDNEKDYGIDMKAEAENNASTNNNFGPTNTCMPATLSFQKKQEDTIKFASWNVSGLTAAMKKGFETYMDAEDADILCLQETKVKGPLEISSITDRYPHRWWAIGDKKGHGGVAVFSKLEPISVTFGVATHSDVEYTKSRVITLEFSDFYYVACYIPNSGTKLKNLAARMEWDIAMDKYLRQLDEKKPLIWAGDLNVAHTTIDLARPSTNSKTAGFTAEERADFEKFLNGGAQKFVDTWRHFHQETKGVYTYYSYRYNCRTKGIGWRLDYHVVSERLLDRIILSEIRSECYGASDHVPIVMILKA
;
A
#
# COMPACT_ATOMS: atom_id res chain seq x y z
N MET A 1 47.09 58.01 4.13
CA MET A 1 46.23 58.68 5.15
C MET A 1 45.01 57.82 5.42
N PRO A 2 44.74 57.44 6.67
CA PRO A 2 43.62 56.59 7.05
C PRO A 2 42.41 57.44 7.45
N VAL A 3 41.19 57.01 7.12
CA VAL A 3 39.97 57.56 7.72
C VAL A 3 39.38 56.52 8.68
N LYS A 4 39.08 57.02 9.87
CA LYS A 4 38.77 56.33 11.11
C LYS A 4 37.32 55.85 11.19
N ARG A 5 37.16 54.80 12.00
CA ARG A 5 35.99 54.33 12.76
C ARG A 5 34.91 55.39 13.07
N LYS A 6 33.64 54.93 13.08
CA LYS A 6 32.71 55.17 14.19
C LYS A 6 31.69 54.04 14.31
N THR A 7 31.86 53.25 15.38
CA THR A 7 30.83 52.47 16.05
C THR A 7 29.86 53.39 16.77
N LEU A 8 28.57 53.08 16.77
CA LEU A 8 27.62 53.48 17.81
C LEU A 8 26.62 52.34 18.06
N SER A 9 26.68 51.86 19.29
CA SER A 9 25.71 51.04 20.02
C SER A 9 24.53 51.92 20.45
N THR A 10 23.29 51.42 20.42
CA THR A 10 22.46 51.13 21.61
C THR A 10 21.00 50.76 21.29
N ALA A 11 20.48 49.82 22.10
CA ALA A 11 19.13 49.71 22.67
C ALA A 11 17.91 49.26 21.83
N ALA A 12 17.58 47.98 22.05
CA ALA A 12 16.28 47.42 22.46
C ALA A 12 14.99 48.25 22.29
N SER A 13 14.00 47.64 21.62
CA SER A 13 12.60 47.68 22.07
C SER A 13 11.86 46.37 21.72
N LYS A 14 11.14 45.88 22.73
CA LYS A 14 10.22 44.74 22.69
C LYS A 14 9.00 45.10 21.83
N LEU A 15 8.52 44.16 21.02
CA LEU A 15 7.11 44.08 20.64
C LEU A 15 6.69 42.61 20.60
N ASN A 16 5.96 42.23 21.67
CA ASN A 16 5.08 41.09 21.74
C ASN A 16 3.96 41.26 20.70
N SER A 17 3.71 40.23 19.90
CA SER A 17 2.37 39.98 19.36
C SER A 17 2.11 38.49 19.45
N GLY A 18 1.32 38.11 20.45
CA GLY A 18 0.89 36.74 20.66
C GLY A 18 -0.10 36.29 19.58
N ALA A 19 0.14 35.10 19.04
CA ALA A 19 -0.90 34.27 18.47
C ALA A 19 -0.84 32.93 19.24
N LYS A 20 -1.84 32.72 20.09
CA LYS A 20 -2.07 31.43 20.76
C LYS A 20 -2.46 30.42 19.69
N ILE A 21 -1.64 29.39 19.50
CA ILE A 21 -2.04 28.18 18.77
C ILE A 21 -2.77 27.30 19.79
N VAL A 22 -4.04 27.01 19.50
CA VAL A 22 -4.93 26.18 20.30
C VAL A 22 -4.55 24.71 20.01
N HIS A 23 -4.11 24.00 21.04
CA HIS A 23 -4.02 22.55 21.02
C HIS A 23 -5.40 21.99 21.39
N ASP A 24 -6.16 21.51 20.41
CA ASP A 24 -7.33 20.68 20.70
C ASP A 24 -6.85 19.23 20.90
N VAL A 25 -6.67 18.88 22.17
CA VAL A 25 -6.49 17.51 22.63
C VAL A 25 -7.88 16.98 22.96
N PHE A 26 -8.34 15.97 22.21
CA PHE A 26 -9.59 15.28 22.49
C PHE A 26 -9.32 14.16 23.51
N GLU A 27 -9.68 14.38 24.78
CA GLU A 27 -9.72 13.31 25.79
C GLU A 27 -11.13 12.68 25.84
N PRO A 28 -11.23 11.34 25.99
CA PRO A 28 -12.52 10.65 26.07
C PRO A 28 -13.17 10.80 27.46
N PRO A 29 -14.52 10.82 27.57
CA PRO A 29 -15.18 11.00 28.84
C PRO A 29 -15.13 9.74 29.70
N VAL A 30 -14.84 9.96 30.99
CA VAL A 30 -14.94 9.03 32.11
C VAL A 30 -16.38 9.06 32.63
N ASP A 31 -17.07 7.92 32.65
CA ASP A 31 -18.35 7.77 33.35
C ASP A 31 -18.16 6.95 34.63
N THR A 32 -18.47 7.59 35.77
CA THR A 32 -18.58 6.96 37.08
C THR A 32 -20.03 7.01 37.59
N GLU A 33 -20.46 5.86 38.09
CA GLU A 33 -21.42 5.62 39.18
C GLU A 33 -22.95 5.46 38.92
N LYS A 34 -23.34 4.18 39.08
CA LYS A 34 -24.53 3.56 39.70
C LYS A 34 -25.52 4.46 40.46
N GLU A 35 -26.81 4.20 40.25
CA GLU A 35 -27.84 3.82 41.25
C GLU A 35 -29.14 3.43 40.52
N SER A 36 -29.64 2.19 40.65
CA SER A 36 -30.62 1.67 41.63
C SER A 36 -32.05 1.52 41.05
N ARG A 37 -32.65 0.37 41.35
CA ARG A 37 -33.90 -0.19 40.80
C ARG A 37 -35.11 0.32 41.61
N PRO A 38 -36.35 0.23 41.08
CA PRO A 38 -37.21 -0.84 41.63
C PRO A 38 -38.16 -1.54 40.63
N THR A 39 -38.68 -2.66 41.11
CA THR A 39 -39.51 -3.69 40.50
C THR A 39 -41.01 -3.48 40.66
N LYS A 40 -41.81 -4.14 39.79
CA LYS A 40 -43.14 -4.82 39.99
C LYS A 40 -43.86 -4.88 38.63
N LYS A 41 -44.63 -5.88 38.21
CA LYS A 41 -45.44 -6.93 38.88
C LYS A 41 -45.79 -8.05 37.86
N THR A 42 -46.04 -9.23 38.40
CA THR A 42 -46.47 -10.50 37.77
C THR A 42 -47.98 -10.63 37.58
N LYS A 43 -48.37 -11.67 36.80
CA LYS A 43 -49.62 -12.51 36.75
C LYS A 43 -50.27 -12.50 35.34
N SER A 44 -50.78 -13.57 34.75
CA SER A 44 -51.14 -14.94 35.23
C SER A 44 -51.58 -15.86 34.07
N SER A 45 -51.55 -17.18 34.34
CA SER A 45 -52.44 -18.30 33.90
C SER A 45 -52.61 -18.61 32.39
N ALA A 46 -52.21 -19.79 31.89
CA ALA A 46 -52.86 -21.13 31.99
C ALA A 46 -54.20 -21.19 31.22
N ALA A 47 -54.63 -22.22 30.49
CA ALA A 47 -54.20 -23.58 30.12
C ALA A 47 -55.09 -24.01 28.93
N GLY A 48 -54.74 -25.07 28.19
CA GLY A 48 -55.64 -25.68 27.21
C GLY A 48 -54.99 -26.84 26.44
N THR A 49 -55.59 -28.02 26.55
CA THR A 49 -54.96 -29.34 26.39
C THR A 49 -55.55 -30.11 25.18
N GLN A 50 -54.70 -30.93 24.55
CA GLN A 50 -54.92 -32.20 23.83
C GLN A 50 -55.59 -32.30 22.43
N LYS A 51 -54.74 -32.74 21.49
CA LYS A 51 -54.79 -33.95 20.62
C LYS A 51 -56.05 -34.27 19.79
N SER A 52 -55.86 -34.40 18.48
CA SER A 52 -56.09 -35.66 17.74
C SER A 52 -55.41 -35.66 16.35
N ASN A 53 -55.00 -36.86 15.92
CA ASN A 53 -54.24 -37.16 14.70
C ASN A 53 -55.07 -37.07 13.42
N THR A 54 -54.45 -36.71 12.30
CA THR A 54 -54.50 -37.46 11.02
C THR A 54 -53.49 -36.91 10.01
N ASN A 55 -53.21 -37.73 9.00
CA ASN A 55 -51.93 -37.88 8.32
C ASN A 55 -51.93 -37.24 6.91
N VAL A 56 -50.73 -36.84 6.46
CA VAL A 56 -50.25 -36.78 5.05
C VAL A 56 -50.68 -35.55 4.22
N ILE A 57 -49.71 -34.72 3.81
CA ILE A 57 -49.10 -34.63 2.46
C ILE A 57 -47.89 -33.67 2.55
N LYS A 58 -46.73 -34.11 2.05
CA LYS A 58 -45.52 -33.29 1.89
C LYS A 58 -45.75 -32.21 0.84
N GLN A 59 -45.55 -30.94 1.19
CA GLN A 59 -45.17 -29.90 0.24
C GLN A 59 -43.96 -29.12 0.78
N LYS A 60 -42.90 -29.13 -0.02
CA LYS A 60 -41.74 -28.26 0.13
C LYS A 60 -42.19 -26.82 -0.13
N SER A 61 -41.91 -25.91 0.79
CA SER A 61 -41.82 -24.48 0.48
C SER A 61 -40.50 -23.93 1.01
N THR A 62 -39.78 -23.31 0.09
CA THR A 62 -38.46 -22.72 0.19
C THR A 62 -38.52 -21.42 1.01
N GLY A 63 -37.76 -21.36 2.10
CA GLY A 63 -37.43 -20.11 2.76
C GLY A 63 -36.28 -19.42 2.00
N ASN A 64 -36.54 -18.22 1.51
CA ASN A 64 -35.54 -17.34 0.90
C ASN A 64 -34.42 -17.01 1.90
N LYS A 65 -33.21 -17.48 1.61
CA LYS A 65 -31.98 -16.81 2.02
C LYS A 65 -31.63 -15.82 0.92
N VAL A 66 -31.58 -14.54 1.29
CA VAL A 66 -30.97 -13.50 0.45
C VAL A 66 -29.46 -13.73 0.52
N GLU A 67 -28.93 -14.39 -0.50
CA GLU A 67 -27.50 -14.41 -0.79
C GLU A 67 -27.18 -13.15 -1.60
N THR A 68 -26.26 -12.35 -1.10
CA THR A 68 -25.68 -11.22 -1.83
C THR A 68 -24.77 -11.77 -2.92
N GLU A 69 -25.27 -11.74 -4.16
CA GLU A 69 -24.49 -11.98 -5.38
C GLU A 69 -23.52 -10.81 -5.60
N ASP A 70 -22.26 -10.98 -5.20
CA ASP A 70 -21.17 -10.23 -5.80
C ASP A 70 -20.65 -11.02 -7.02
N ASN A 71 -20.83 -10.42 -8.19
CA ASN A 71 -20.54 -10.98 -9.50
C ASN A 71 -19.03 -11.20 -9.73
N GLU A 72 -18.57 -12.44 -9.48
CA GLU A 72 -17.30 -13.00 -9.96
C GLU A 72 -17.40 -13.37 -11.45
N LYS A 73 -17.15 -12.43 -12.36
CA LYS A 73 -16.80 -12.76 -13.76
C LYS A 73 -15.64 -11.89 -14.22
N ASP A 74 -14.49 -12.55 -14.31
CA ASP A 74 -13.17 -11.95 -14.26
C ASP A 74 -12.28 -12.49 -15.39
N TYR A 75 -11.34 -11.64 -15.81
CA TYR A 75 -10.30 -11.77 -16.84
C TYR A 75 -10.62 -12.65 -18.06
N GLY A 76 -10.80 -12.00 -19.22
CA GLY A 76 -10.90 -12.65 -20.53
C GLY A 76 -9.59 -13.35 -20.92
N ILE A 77 -9.42 -14.57 -20.43
CA ILE A 77 -8.33 -15.48 -20.76
C ILE A 77 -8.94 -16.57 -21.62
N ASP A 78 -8.74 -16.46 -22.94
CA ASP A 78 -9.05 -17.54 -23.86
C ASP A 78 -7.84 -18.47 -23.93
N MET A 79 -7.91 -19.60 -23.22
CA MET A 79 -6.87 -20.62 -23.16
C MET A 79 -7.41 -21.93 -23.73
N LYS A 80 -7.42 -22.03 -25.06
CA LYS A 80 -7.48 -23.31 -25.79
C LYS A 80 -6.21 -23.49 -26.62
N ALA A 81 -5.09 -23.72 -25.95
CA ALA A 81 -3.95 -24.47 -26.47
C ALA A 81 -2.95 -24.68 -25.32
N GLU A 82 -2.39 -25.89 -25.25
CA GLU A 82 -1.22 -26.27 -24.44
C GLU A 82 -1.46 -26.54 -22.95
N ALA A 83 -2.13 -27.66 -22.70
CA ALA A 83 -2.05 -28.39 -21.44
C ALA A 83 -1.55 -29.81 -21.72
N GLU A 84 -0.32 -29.95 -22.20
CA GLU A 84 0.35 -31.26 -22.26
C GLU A 84 1.86 -31.02 -22.33
N ASN A 85 2.62 -31.80 -21.53
CA ASN A 85 4.08 -31.81 -21.36
C ASN A 85 4.67 -30.93 -20.25
N ASN A 86 4.46 -31.33 -18.99
CA ASN A 86 5.58 -31.70 -18.11
C ASN A 86 5.05 -32.25 -16.78
N ALA A 87 4.98 -33.57 -16.67
CA ALA A 87 4.72 -34.28 -15.43
C ALA A 87 5.85 -35.29 -15.19
N SER A 88 6.92 -34.86 -14.52
CA SER A 88 7.79 -35.75 -13.73
C SER A 88 8.86 -34.97 -12.97
N THR A 89 8.61 -34.71 -11.67
CA THR A 89 9.51 -34.97 -10.54
C THR A 89 8.88 -34.36 -9.28
N ASN A 90 8.37 -35.22 -8.39
CA ASN A 90 7.77 -34.86 -7.11
C ASN A 90 8.85 -34.39 -6.13
N ASN A 91 8.90 -33.08 -5.89
CA ASN A 91 9.25 -32.45 -4.63
C ASN A 91 8.42 -31.17 -4.53
N ASN A 92 7.38 -31.16 -3.69
CA ASN A 92 6.29 -30.19 -3.72
C ASN A 92 6.64 -28.82 -3.06
N PHE A 93 7.87 -28.32 -3.27
CA PHE A 93 8.39 -27.05 -2.74
C PHE A 93 8.65 -26.01 -3.85
N GLY A 94 7.79 -25.94 -4.86
CA GLY A 94 7.79 -24.83 -5.81
C GLY A 94 7.24 -23.54 -5.16
N PRO A 95 7.54 -22.35 -5.71
CA PRO A 95 6.98 -21.09 -5.22
C PRO A 95 5.46 -21.07 -5.39
N THR A 96 4.72 -21.39 -4.33
CA THR A 96 3.26 -21.30 -4.31
C THR A 96 2.82 -20.05 -3.55
N ASN A 97 1.64 -19.57 -3.90
CA ASN A 97 1.03 -18.37 -3.33
C ASN A 97 0.35 -18.64 -1.95
N THR A 98 0.82 -19.64 -1.21
CA THR A 98 0.14 -20.18 -0.02
C THR A 98 0.92 -20.01 1.28
N CYS A 99 2.25 -20.01 1.24
CA CYS A 99 3.10 -19.80 2.41
C CYS A 99 4.46 -19.20 2.00
N MET A 100 5.02 -18.38 2.88
CA MET A 100 6.39 -17.86 2.74
C MET A 100 7.44 -18.96 2.91
N PRO A 101 8.64 -18.80 2.32
CA PRO A 101 9.79 -19.62 2.68
C PRO A 101 10.07 -19.55 4.19
N ALA A 102 10.45 -20.69 4.77
CA ALA A 102 10.73 -20.79 6.20
C ALA A 102 11.99 -20.01 6.64
N THR A 103 12.87 -19.67 5.70
CA THR A 103 14.09 -18.92 5.99
C THR A 103 14.35 -17.96 4.84
N LEU A 104 14.61 -16.70 5.19
CA LEU A 104 15.04 -15.65 4.29
C LEU A 104 16.31 -15.04 4.86
N SER A 105 17.25 -14.70 3.98
CA SER A 105 18.49 -14.04 4.37
C SER A 105 18.84 -13.02 3.32
N PHE A 106 18.91 -11.76 3.73
CA PHE A 106 19.25 -10.64 2.87
C PHE A 106 20.51 -9.95 3.38
N GLN A 107 21.14 -9.20 2.49
CA GLN A 107 22.28 -8.38 2.86
C GLN A 107 21.87 -7.39 3.96
N LYS A 108 22.64 -7.40 5.06
CA LYS A 108 22.48 -6.42 6.12
C LYS A 108 22.79 -5.03 5.58
N LYS A 109 22.03 -4.03 6.04
CA LYS A 109 22.32 -2.63 5.71
C LYS A 109 23.71 -2.25 6.21
N GLN A 110 24.36 -1.36 5.48
CA GLN A 110 25.63 -0.77 5.89
C GLN A 110 25.37 0.34 6.91
N GLU A 111 26.38 0.69 7.71
CA GLU A 111 26.34 1.91 8.52
C GLU A 111 26.13 3.13 7.61
N ASP A 112 25.50 4.19 8.12
CA ASP A 112 25.16 5.41 7.37
C ASP A 112 24.27 5.21 6.13
N THR A 113 23.41 4.19 6.16
CA THR A 113 22.40 3.96 5.11
C THR A 113 20.99 3.83 5.68
N ILE A 114 20.01 4.20 4.86
CA ILE A 114 18.59 4.04 5.15
C ILE A 114 18.03 2.97 4.21
N LYS A 115 17.44 1.93 4.77
CA LYS A 115 16.81 0.86 4.01
C LYS A 115 15.29 1.07 3.93
N PHE A 116 14.77 1.18 2.72
CA PHE A 116 13.35 1.28 2.42
C PHE A 116 12.83 -0.04 1.89
N ALA A 117 11.68 -0.48 2.39
CA ALA A 117 10.95 -1.60 1.84
C ALA A 117 9.52 -1.19 1.52
N SER A 118 8.98 -1.69 0.42
CA SER A 118 7.58 -1.52 0.04
C SER A 118 6.96 -2.84 -0.37
N TRP A 119 5.75 -3.12 0.07
CA TRP A 119 5.04 -4.36 -0.26
C TRP A 119 3.52 -4.18 -0.27
N ASN A 120 2.86 -4.43 -1.42
CA ASN A 120 1.43 -4.66 -1.43
C ASN A 120 1.15 -6.03 -0.79
N VAL A 121 0.55 -6.04 0.40
CA VAL A 121 0.35 -7.27 1.18
C VAL A 121 -0.98 -7.96 0.90
N SER A 122 -1.84 -7.38 0.05
CA SER A 122 -3.15 -7.93 -0.32
C SER A 122 -4.01 -8.35 0.87
N GLY A 123 -3.86 -7.68 2.02
CA GLY A 123 -4.50 -7.95 3.29
C GLY A 123 -3.51 -8.34 4.39
N LEU A 124 -3.19 -7.39 5.26
CA LEU A 124 -2.15 -7.56 6.29
C LEU A 124 -2.41 -8.74 7.23
N THR A 125 -3.63 -8.89 7.75
CA THR A 125 -3.96 -10.01 8.65
C THR A 125 -3.77 -11.38 7.99
N ALA A 126 -3.99 -11.49 6.68
CA ALA A 126 -3.76 -12.73 5.95
C ALA A 126 -2.25 -12.95 5.72
N ALA A 127 -1.52 -11.91 5.31
CA ALA A 127 -0.08 -11.96 5.13
C ALA A 127 0.67 -12.39 6.40
N MET A 128 0.27 -11.87 7.57
CA MET A 128 0.83 -12.26 8.88
C MET A 128 0.72 -13.77 9.12
N LYS A 129 -0.46 -14.36 8.87
CA LYS A 129 -0.69 -15.81 9.02
C LYS A 129 0.14 -16.66 8.05
N LYS A 130 0.59 -16.06 6.95
CA LYS A 130 1.38 -16.73 5.90
C LYS A 130 2.89 -16.53 6.06
N GLY A 131 3.36 -15.93 7.15
CA GLY A 131 4.78 -15.80 7.47
C GLY A 131 5.41 -14.46 7.08
N PHE A 132 4.62 -13.38 6.96
CA PHE A 132 5.14 -12.03 6.72
C PHE A 132 6.22 -11.61 7.74
N GLU A 133 6.11 -12.04 8.99
CA GLU A 133 7.12 -11.76 10.03
C GLU A 133 8.51 -12.25 9.66
N THR A 134 8.62 -13.40 8.99
CA THR A 134 9.91 -13.94 8.52
C THR A 134 10.60 -12.99 7.55
N TYR A 135 9.85 -12.29 6.70
CA TYR A 135 10.40 -11.27 5.83
C TYR A 135 10.85 -10.04 6.62
N MET A 136 10.01 -9.57 7.55
CA MET A 136 10.30 -8.38 8.35
C MET A 136 11.58 -8.55 9.17
N ASP A 137 11.79 -9.74 9.73
CA ASP A 137 12.99 -10.10 10.48
C ASP A 137 14.23 -10.17 9.59
N ALA A 138 14.09 -10.72 8.39
CA ALA A 138 15.21 -10.90 7.45
C ALA A 138 15.63 -9.58 6.77
N GLU A 139 14.67 -8.73 6.39
CA GLU A 139 14.96 -7.48 5.70
C GLU A 139 15.37 -6.37 6.65
N ASP A 140 14.73 -6.29 7.82
CA ASP A 140 14.98 -5.30 8.87
C ASP A 140 15.05 -3.84 8.35
N ALA A 141 14.07 -3.48 7.51
CA ALA A 141 13.98 -2.14 6.92
C ALA A 141 13.90 -1.02 7.97
N ASP A 142 14.39 0.17 7.61
CA ASP A 142 14.23 1.38 8.43
C ASP A 142 12.87 2.01 8.22
N ILE A 143 12.39 2.00 6.97
CA ILE A 143 11.06 2.47 6.59
C ILE A 143 10.40 1.34 5.79
N LEU A 144 9.27 0.85 6.29
CA LEU A 144 8.47 -0.21 5.68
C LEU A 144 7.10 0.36 5.29
N CYS A 145 6.79 0.34 3.99
CA CYS A 145 5.51 0.73 3.46
C CYS A 145 4.69 -0.48 3.03
N LEU A 146 3.45 -0.57 3.48
CA LEU A 146 2.51 -1.62 3.10
C LEU A 146 1.30 -1.04 2.37
N GLN A 147 0.95 -1.64 1.23
CA GLN A 147 -0.27 -1.32 0.48
C GLN A 147 -1.30 -2.44 0.60
N GLU A 148 -2.56 -2.12 0.31
CA GLU A 148 -3.73 -2.99 0.49
C GLU A 148 -3.75 -3.67 1.86
N THR A 149 -3.56 -2.89 2.93
CA THR A 149 -3.59 -3.44 4.28
C THR A 149 -4.94 -4.07 4.61
N LYS A 150 -6.05 -3.53 4.06
CA LYS A 150 -7.44 -4.01 4.21
C LYS A 150 -7.89 -4.15 5.67
N VAL A 151 -7.23 -3.44 6.58
CA VAL A 151 -7.56 -3.42 8.01
C VAL A 151 -8.70 -2.45 8.29
N LYS A 152 -9.36 -2.59 9.44
CA LYS A 152 -10.45 -1.70 9.88
C LYS A 152 -9.99 -0.59 10.83
N GLY A 153 -8.74 -0.67 11.24
CA GLY A 153 -8.13 0.17 12.27
C GLY A 153 -6.65 -0.17 12.36
N PRO A 154 -5.84 0.70 12.98
CA PRO A 154 -4.47 0.37 13.35
C PRO A 154 -4.42 -0.96 14.10
N LEU A 155 -3.43 -1.79 13.79
CA LEU A 155 -3.21 -3.07 14.47
C LEU A 155 -2.01 -2.95 15.41
N GLU A 156 -2.18 -3.43 16.64
CA GLU A 156 -1.10 -3.58 17.62
C GLU A 156 -0.54 -5.00 17.51
N ILE A 157 0.39 -5.19 16.58
CA ILE A 157 1.09 -6.46 16.34
C ILE A 157 2.48 -6.32 16.94
N SER A 158 2.82 -7.13 17.95
CA SER A 158 4.09 -7.02 18.70
C SER A 158 5.32 -6.99 17.79
N SER A 159 5.38 -7.90 16.81
CA SER A 159 6.50 -7.96 15.86
C SER A 159 6.70 -6.66 15.06
N ILE A 160 5.65 -5.85 14.86
CA ILE A 160 5.73 -4.52 14.24
C ILE A 160 6.01 -3.45 15.30
N THR A 161 5.24 -3.43 16.40
CA THR A 161 5.31 -2.36 17.42
C THR A 161 6.66 -2.32 18.13
N ASP A 162 7.29 -3.48 18.32
CA ASP A 162 8.58 -3.60 18.99
C ASP A 162 9.74 -3.15 18.08
N ARG A 163 9.54 -3.18 16.75
CA ARG A 163 10.55 -2.81 15.74
C ARG A 163 10.43 -1.36 15.29
N TYR A 164 9.21 -0.84 15.19
CA TYR A 164 8.93 0.45 14.58
C TYR A 164 8.23 1.39 15.57
N PRO A 165 8.96 2.30 16.24
CA PRO A 165 8.38 3.25 17.18
C PRO A 165 7.38 4.21 16.52
N HIS A 166 7.52 4.50 15.23
CA HIS A 166 6.63 5.40 14.51
C HIS A 166 5.80 4.66 13.45
N ARG A 167 4.48 4.82 13.50
CA ARG A 167 3.53 4.02 12.70
C ARG A 167 2.35 4.89 12.27
N TRP A 168 2.04 4.89 10.97
CA TRP A 168 0.90 5.63 10.41
C TRP A 168 0.04 4.74 9.52
N TRP A 169 -1.26 4.98 9.56
CA TRP A 169 -2.25 4.17 8.87
C TRP A 169 -3.21 5.09 8.10
N ALA A 170 -3.19 4.97 6.78
CA ALA A 170 -4.21 5.49 5.88
C ALA A 170 -5.24 4.38 5.67
N ILE A 171 -6.42 4.50 6.27
CA ILE A 171 -7.45 3.46 6.26
C ILE A 171 -8.62 3.93 5.40
N GLY A 172 -9.10 3.04 4.52
CA GLY A 172 -10.25 3.34 3.66
C GLY A 172 -11.58 3.14 4.37
N ASP A 173 -12.57 3.96 4.02
CA ASP A 173 -13.93 3.88 4.57
C ASP A 173 -14.65 2.59 4.17
N LYS A 174 -14.32 2.04 2.99
CA LYS A 174 -14.86 0.77 2.51
C LYS A 174 -14.14 -0.38 3.22
N LYS A 175 -14.87 -1.01 4.14
CA LYS A 175 -14.42 -2.19 4.89
C LYS A 175 -13.74 -3.22 3.99
N GLY A 176 -12.46 -3.48 4.26
CA GLY A 176 -11.68 -4.51 3.56
C GLY A 176 -11.15 -4.10 2.18
N HIS A 177 -11.12 -2.80 1.86
CA HIS A 177 -10.62 -2.30 0.58
C HIS A 177 -9.49 -1.27 0.77
N GLY A 178 -8.43 -1.39 -0.04
CA GLY A 178 -7.30 -0.47 -0.05
C GLY A 178 -6.55 -0.40 1.29
N GLY A 179 -6.13 0.81 1.63
CA GLY A 179 -5.37 1.12 2.83
C GLY A 179 -3.86 1.06 2.62
N VAL A 180 -3.15 1.99 3.24
CA VAL A 180 -1.69 2.09 3.25
C VAL A 180 -1.22 2.22 4.71
N ALA A 181 -0.11 1.59 5.04
CA ALA A 181 0.57 1.81 6.31
C ALA A 181 2.05 2.11 6.06
N VAL A 182 2.62 2.95 6.92
CA VAL A 182 4.07 3.18 6.96
C VAL A 182 4.54 2.97 8.38
N PHE A 183 5.58 2.14 8.53
CA PHE A 183 6.26 1.87 9.78
C PHE A 183 7.70 2.36 9.65
N SER A 184 8.18 3.12 10.63
CA SER A 184 9.49 3.77 10.57
C SER A 184 10.22 3.65 11.89
N LYS A 185 11.52 3.34 11.79
CA LYS A 185 12.51 3.47 12.87
C LYS A 185 12.94 4.93 13.06
N LEU A 186 12.76 5.76 12.04
CA LEU A 186 13.12 7.17 12.01
C LEU A 186 11.90 8.05 12.27
N GLU A 187 12.06 9.11 13.06
CA GLU A 187 11.01 10.10 13.28
C GLU A 187 10.97 11.11 12.12
N PRO A 188 9.83 11.26 11.42
CA PRO A 188 9.67 12.32 10.42
C PRO A 188 9.39 13.66 11.09
N ILE A 189 9.76 14.74 10.40
CA ILE A 189 9.43 16.13 10.76
C ILE A 189 7.92 16.36 10.70
N SER A 190 7.27 15.83 9.66
CA SER A 190 5.83 15.98 9.47
C SER A 190 5.26 14.78 8.72
N VAL A 191 3.96 14.52 8.90
CA VAL A 191 3.23 13.48 8.16
C VAL A 191 1.92 14.06 7.64
N THR A 192 1.64 13.85 6.36
CA THR A 192 0.39 14.23 5.72
C THR A 192 -0.26 13.05 5.01
N PHE A 193 -1.57 13.13 4.83
CA PHE A 193 -2.38 12.10 4.20
C PHE A 193 -3.08 12.65 2.96
N GLY A 194 -3.14 11.83 1.92
CA GLY A 194 -3.79 12.17 0.67
C GLY A 194 -2.96 13.04 -0.27
N VAL A 195 -3.63 13.52 -1.32
CA VAL A 195 -3.07 14.26 -2.46
C VAL A 195 -3.81 15.59 -2.54
N ALA A 196 -3.22 16.66 -2.01
CA ALA A 196 -3.88 17.96 -1.85
C ALA A 196 -4.30 18.63 -3.19
N THR A 197 -3.75 18.16 -4.31
CA THR A 197 -4.04 18.64 -5.67
C THR A 197 -5.18 17.87 -6.34
N HIS A 198 -5.68 16.79 -5.72
CA HIS A 198 -6.82 16.03 -6.21
C HIS A 198 -8.13 16.73 -5.83
N SER A 199 -9.16 16.66 -6.69
CA SER A 199 -10.46 17.29 -6.45
C SER A 199 -11.21 16.71 -5.24
N ASP A 200 -11.05 15.40 -5.02
CA ASP A 200 -11.54 14.67 -3.85
C ASP A 200 -10.36 14.25 -2.96
N VAL A 201 -9.95 15.12 -2.04
CA VAL A 201 -8.82 14.86 -1.14
C VAL A 201 -9.15 13.74 -0.16
N GLU A 202 -10.38 13.65 0.34
CA GLU A 202 -10.78 12.61 1.31
C GLU A 202 -10.63 11.21 0.72
N TYR A 203 -11.05 11.01 -0.54
CA TYR A 203 -10.82 9.76 -1.26
C TYR A 203 -9.34 9.34 -1.26
N THR A 204 -8.43 10.30 -1.44
CA THR A 204 -7.00 10.03 -1.55
C THR A 204 -6.32 9.72 -0.21
N LYS A 205 -6.88 10.16 0.93
CA LYS A 205 -6.28 9.98 2.28
C LYS A 205 -6.11 8.53 2.68
N SER A 206 -6.89 7.61 2.09
CA SER A 206 -6.79 6.17 2.32
C SER A 206 -5.71 5.47 1.48
N ARG A 207 -5.03 6.22 0.60
CA ARG A 207 -4.12 5.69 -0.43
C ARG A 207 -2.73 6.30 -0.42
N VAL A 208 -2.55 7.44 0.24
CA VAL A 208 -1.27 8.17 0.24
C VAL A 208 -0.91 8.62 1.65
N ILE A 209 0.32 8.33 2.07
CA ILE A 209 0.95 8.90 3.26
C ILE A 209 2.25 9.54 2.81
N THR A 210 2.46 10.82 3.14
CA THR A 210 3.72 11.53 2.89
C THR A 210 4.41 11.79 4.21
N LEU A 211 5.64 11.33 4.35
CA LEU A 211 6.51 11.60 5.49
C LEU A 211 7.58 12.59 5.04
N GLU A 212 7.77 13.66 5.80
CA GLU A 212 8.86 14.60 5.60
C GLU A 212 10.02 14.27 6.52
N PHE A 213 11.21 14.09 5.95
CA PHE A 213 12.47 14.01 6.69
C PHE A 213 13.30 15.27 6.41
N SER A 214 14.48 15.37 7.05
CA SER A 214 15.42 16.48 6.84
C SER A 214 15.77 16.63 5.36
N ASP A 215 16.14 15.51 4.72
CA ASP A 215 16.79 15.51 3.41
C ASP A 215 15.86 15.11 2.26
N PHE A 216 14.72 14.48 2.55
CA PHE A 216 13.79 13.99 1.53
C PHE A 216 12.35 13.87 2.04
N TYR A 217 11.40 13.76 1.11
CA TYR A 217 10.05 13.24 1.36
C TYR A 217 9.98 11.75 1.01
N TYR A 218 9.26 10.96 1.80
CA TYR A 218 8.86 9.60 1.46
C TYR A 218 7.35 9.57 1.22
N VAL A 219 6.93 9.28 0.00
CA VAL A 219 5.52 9.25 -0.43
C VAL A 219 5.13 7.79 -0.65
N ALA A 220 4.49 7.21 0.34
CA ALA A 220 3.90 5.88 0.31
C ALA A 220 2.55 5.90 -0.41
N CYS A 221 2.36 5.07 -1.43
CA CYS A 221 1.21 5.16 -2.32
C CYS A 221 0.60 3.80 -2.70
N TYR A 222 -0.73 3.76 -2.82
CA TYR A 222 -1.48 2.71 -3.50
C TYR A 222 -2.41 3.34 -4.54
N ILE A 223 -1.96 3.38 -5.79
CA ILE A 223 -2.71 3.97 -6.91
C ILE A 223 -4.01 3.19 -7.16
N PRO A 224 -5.14 3.86 -7.50
CA PRO A 224 -6.36 3.17 -7.90
C PRO A 224 -6.19 2.37 -9.20
N ASN A 225 -6.59 1.10 -9.19
CA ASN A 225 -6.63 0.28 -10.39
C ASN A 225 -7.75 0.73 -11.36
N SER A 226 -7.46 0.75 -12.67
CA SER A 226 -8.43 1.11 -13.73
C SER A 226 -9.62 0.13 -13.84
N GLY A 227 -9.54 -1.02 -13.18
CA GLY A 227 -10.61 -1.97 -13.00
C GLY A 227 -10.88 -2.83 -14.23
N THR A 228 -11.65 -3.90 -14.02
CA THR A 228 -12.09 -4.79 -15.10
C THR A 228 -12.85 -4.00 -16.17
N LYS A 229 -12.54 -4.26 -17.44
CA LYS A 229 -13.07 -3.51 -18.60
C LYS A 229 -12.82 -2.00 -18.54
N LEU A 230 -11.77 -1.57 -17.82
CA LEU A 230 -11.33 -0.17 -17.74
C LEU A 230 -12.41 0.78 -17.19
N LYS A 231 -13.34 0.27 -16.37
CA LYS A 231 -14.47 1.04 -15.83
C LYS A 231 -14.05 2.26 -14.99
N ASN A 232 -12.84 2.26 -14.43
CA ASN A 232 -12.30 3.34 -13.61
C ASN A 232 -11.18 4.12 -14.31
N LEU A 233 -10.88 3.85 -15.59
CA LEU A 233 -9.73 4.46 -16.27
C LEU A 233 -9.81 5.99 -16.26
N ALA A 234 -10.99 6.59 -16.48
CA ALA A 234 -11.16 8.04 -16.43
C ALA A 234 -10.76 8.62 -15.06
N ALA A 235 -11.24 8.02 -13.97
CA ALA A 235 -10.88 8.42 -12.61
C ALA A 235 -9.38 8.19 -12.31
N ARG A 236 -8.79 7.13 -12.88
CA ARG A 236 -7.34 6.89 -12.82
C ARG A 236 -6.55 8.01 -13.52
N MET A 237 -6.99 8.51 -14.67
CA MET A 237 -6.29 9.60 -15.35
C MET A 237 -6.36 10.92 -14.56
N GLU A 238 -7.52 11.22 -13.96
CA GLU A 238 -7.66 12.38 -13.06
C GLU A 238 -6.73 12.26 -11.85
N TRP A 239 -6.61 11.05 -11.29
CA TRP A 239 -5.68 10.73 -10.21
C TRP A 239 -4.22 11.00 -10.62
N ASP A 240 -3.77 10.48 -11.77
CA ASP A 240 -2.39 10.60 -12.22
C ASP A 240 -1.99 12.07 -12.47
N ILE A 241 -2.89 12.88 -13.04
CA ILE A 241 -2.69 14.32 -13.20
C ILE A 241 -2.53 15.03 -11.84
N ALA A 242 -3.39 14.71 -10.87
CA ALA A 242 -3.29 15.29 -9.54
C ALA A 242 -1.99 14.85 -8.83
N MET A 243 -1.64 13.57 -8.92
CA MET A 243 -0.46 13.00 -8.29
C MET A 243 0.83 13.59 -8.87
N ASP A 244 0.94 13.73 -10.19
CA ASP A 244 2.06 14.40 -10.86
C ASP A 244 2.25 15.82 -10.29
N LYS A 245 1.17 16.61 -10.24
CA LYS A 245 1.22 17.97 -9.69
C LYS A 245 1.64 17.97 -8.21
N TYR A 246 1.14 17.05 -7.39
CA TYR A 246 1.47 16.97 -5.97
C TYR A 246 2.95 16.63 -5.74
N LEU A 247 3.44 15.58 -6.41
CA LEU A 247 4.82 15.13 -6.31
C LEU A 247 5.79 16.23 -6.76
N ARG A 248 5.49 16.93 -7.87
CA ARG A 248 6.32 18.05 -8.33
C ARG A 248 6.38 19.20 -7.33
N GLN A 249 5.26 19.54 -6.68
CA GLN A 249 5.22 20.57 -5.63
C GLN A 249 6.04 20.18 -4.39
N LEU A 250 6.09 18.89 -4.04
CA LEU A 250 6.99 18.40 -2.99
C LEU A 250 8.45 18.47 -3.44
N ASP A 251 8.72 18.04 -4.69
CA ASP A 251 10.05 18.06 -5.28
C ASP A 251 10.62 19.47 -5.46
N GLU A 252 9.80 20.51 -5.53
CA GLU A 252 10.30 21.91 -5.50
C GLU A 252 10.98 22.24 -4.16
N LYS A 253 10.62 21.56 -3.08
CA LYS A 253 11.08 21.87 -1.71
C LYS A 253 12.23 20.97 -1.28
N LYS A 254 12.08 19.65 -1.45
CA LYS A 254 13.07 18.62 -1.10
C LYS A 254 12.94 17.46 -2.08
N PRO A 255 14.01 16.69 -2.32
CA PRO A 255 13.88 15.48 -3.14
C PRO A 255 12.89 14.51 -2.50
N LEU A 256 12.29 13.66 -3.31
CA LEU A 256 11.31 12.70 -2.86
C LEU A 256 11.62 11.29 -3.33
N ILE A 257 11.12 10.34 -2.57
CA ILE A 257 11.04 8.92 -2.89
C ILE A 257 9.54 8.60 -2.94
N TRP A 258 9.03 8.28 -4.12
CA TRP A 258 7.68 7.81 -4.34
C TRP A 258 7.69 6.28 -4.42
N ALA A 259 6.99 5.63 -3.49
CA ALA A 259 7.08 4.19 -3.30
C ALA A 259 5.71 3.53 -3.14
N GLY A 260 5.58 2.32 -3.69
CA GLY A 260 4.38 1.49 -3.54
C GLY A 260 3.92 0.83 -4.83
N ASP A 261 2.69 0.32 -4.80
CA ASP A 261 2.00 -0.23 -5.96
C ASP A 261 1.38 0.92 -6.77
N LEU A 262 2.02 1.20 -7.90
CA LEU A 262 1.66 2.27 -8.82
C LEU A 262 0.67 1.81 -9.90
N ASN A 263 0.26 0.54 -9.87
CA ASN A 263 -0.72 -0.05 -10.78
C ASN A 263 -0.45 0.27 -12.26
N VAL A 264 0.82 0.23 -12.67
CA VAL A 264 1.23 0.39 -14.06
C VAL A 264 2.51 -0.41 -14.33
N ALA A 265 2.55 -1.17 -15.41
CA ALA A 265 3.77 -1.73 -15.99
C ALA A 265 4.23 -0.77 -17.10
N HIS A 266 5.33 -0.06 -16.88
CA HIS A 266 5.70 1.08 -17.72
C HIS A 266 5.92 0.71 -19.21
N THR A 267 6.73 -0.31 -19.46
CA THR A 267 7.16 -0.72 -20.80
C THR A 267 6.90 -2.20 -21.04
N THR A 268 7.10 -2.67 -22.28
CA THR A 268 6.84 -4.07 -22.64
C THR A 268 7.75 -5.08 -21.90
N ILE A 269 8.87 -4.62 -21.33
CA ILE A 269 9.76 -5.47 -20.52
C ILE A 269 9.24 -5.65 -19.08
N ASP A 270 8.27 -4.84 -18.66
CA ASP A 270 7.73 -4.83 -17.30
C ASP A 270 6.59 -5.83 -17.08
N LEU A 271 6.26 -6.66 -18.07
CA LEU A 271 5.26 -7.73 -17.93
C LEU A 271 5.53 -8.89 -18.89
N ALA A 272 5.09 -10.08 -18.52
CA ALA A 272 5.36 -11.30 -19.28
C ALA A 272 4.64 -11.39 -20.63
N ARG A 273 3.49 -10.72 -20.78
CA ARG A 273 2.61 -10.84 -21.96
C ARG A 273 2.09 -9.48 -22.45
N PRO A 274 2.96 -8.59 -22.95
CA PRO A 274 2.56 -7.25 -23.40
C PRO A 274 1.54 -7.26 -24.54
N SER A 275 1.69 -8.18 -25.50
CA SER A 275 0.86 -8.22 -26.72
C SER A 275 -0.62 -8.47 -26.45
N THR A 276 -0.95 -9.21 -25.40
CA THR A 276 -2.34 -9.54 -25.03
C THR A 276 -2.92 -8.61 -23.97
N ASN A 277 -2.13 -7.67 -23.44
CA ASN A 277 -2.53 -6.85 -22.28
C ASN A 277 -2.60 -5.35 -22.55
N SER A 278 -2.42 -4.90 -23.80
CA SER A 278 -2.45 -3.47 -24.15
C SER A 278 -3.79 -2.76 -23.90
N LYS A 279 -4.85 -3.50 -23.56
CA LYS A 279 -6.19 -3.00 -23.18
C LYS A 279 -6.61 -3.47 -21.78
N THR A 280 -5.65 -3.88 -20.96
CA THR A 280 -5.85 -4.34 -19.59
C THR A 280 -5.39 -3.25 -18.63
N ALA A 281 -6.10 -3.09 -17.50
CA ALA A 281 -5.70 -2.18 -16.43
C ALA A 281 -4.26 -2.48 -15.99
N GLY A 282 -3.45 -1.43 -15.85
CA GLY A 282 -2.03 -1.50 -15.59
C GLY A 282 -1.13 -1.55 -16.83
N PHE A 283 -1.67 -1.67 -18.04
CA PHE A 283 -0.87 -1.64 -19.28
C PHE A 283 -1.58 -0.96 -20.46
N THR A 284 -2.57 -0.09 -20.18
CA THR A 284 -3.16 0.76 -21.23
C THR A 284 -2.13 1.77 -21.74
N ALA A 285 -2.39 2.34 -22.93
CA ALA A 285 -1.50 3.36 -23.47
C ALA A 285 -1.50 4.62 -22.59
N GLU A 286 -2.65 4.94 -22.01
CA GLU A 286 -2.90 6.10 -21.17
C GLU A 286 -2.13 6.01 -19.85
N GLU A 287 -2.27 4.91 -19.10
CA GLU A 287 -1.56 4.72 -17.82
C GLU A 287 -0.03 4.77 -18.01
N ARG A 288 0.45 4.18 -19.10
CA ARG A 288 1.88 4.16 -19.44
C ARG A 288 2.39 5.54 -19.87
N ALA A 289 1.61 6.26 -20.66
CA ALA A 289 1.96 7.60 -21.12
C ALA A 289 2.05 8.59 -19.95
N ASP A 290 1.14 8.48 -18.98
CA ASP A 290 1.18 9.34 -17.78
C ASP A 290 2.38 9.02 -16.90
N PHE A 291 2.73 7.75 -16.72
CA PHE A 291 3.94 7.37 -15.98
C PHE A 291 5.22 7.81 -16.70
N GLU A 292 5.31 7.62 -18.02
CA GLU A 292 6.43 8.13 -18.85
C GLU A 292 6.55 9.66 -18.76
N LYS A 293 5.42 10.37 -18.84
CA LYS A 293 5.37 11.83 -18.69
C LYS A 293 5.79 12.26 -17.28
N PHE A 294 5.43 11.51 -16.23
CA PHE A 294 5.90 11.81 -14.88
C PHE A 294 7.43 11.73 -14.80
N LEU A 295 8.02 10.62 -15.27
CA LEU A 295 9.47 10.39 -15.23
C LEU A 295 10.25 11.42 -16.06
N ASN A 296 9.83 11.62 -17.31
CA ASN A 296 10.61 12.32 -18.33
C ASN A 296 10.04 13.68 -18.73
N GLY A 297 8.85 14.06 -18.25
CA GLY A 297 8.23 15.36 -18.51
C GLY A 297 8.66 16.44 -17.51
N GLY A 298 8.32 17.70 -17.82
CA GLY A 298 8.54 18.84 -16.93
C GLY A 298 10.01 19.18 -16.67
N ALA A 299 10.21 20.13 -15.74
CA ALA A 299 11.53 20.63 -15.35
C ALA A 299 12.27 19.68 -14.39
N GLN A 300 11.55 19.02 -13.50
CA GLN A 300 12.09 18.00 -12.60
C GLN A 300 12.01 16.63 -13.28
N LYS A 301 13.09 15.86 -13.18
CA LYS A 301 13.15 14.48 -13.64
C LYS A 301 13.08 13.51 -12.48
N PHE A 302 12.51 12.35 -12.76
CA PHE A 302 12.39 11.26 -11.80
C PHE A 302 12.90 9.97 -12.41
N VAL A 303 13.41 9.09 -11.55
CA VAL A 303 14.10 7.87 -11.94
C VAL A 303 13.41 6.67 -11.33
N ASP A 304 12.95 5.75 -12.18
CA ASP A 304 12.64 4.38 -11.79
C ASP A 304 13.94 3.66 -11.39
N THR A 305 14.17 3.54 -10.08
CA THR A 305 15.45 3.06 -9.56
C THR A 305 15.76 1.63 -9.98
N TRP A 306 14.76 0.74 -10.00
CA TRP A 306 15.00 -0.65 -10.35
C TRP A 306 15.40 -0.75 -11.83
N ARG A 307 14.68 -0.07 -12.72
CA ARG A 307 15.03 -0.08 -14.14
C ARG A 307 16.37 0.62 -14.43
N HIS A 308 16.75 1.62 -13.64
CA HIS A 308 18.05 2.28 -13.76
C HIS A 308 19.22 1.29 -13.56
N PHE A 309 19.15 0.45 -12.52
CA PHE A 309 20.19 -0.55 -12.24
C PHE A 309 20.03 -1.86 -13.05
N HIS A 310 18.81 -2.15 -13.54
CA HIS A 310 18.45 -3.40 -14.21
C HIS A 310 17.84 -3.15 -15.60
N GLN A 311 18.53 -2.36 -16.43
CA GLN A 311 17.99 -1.79 -17.68
C GLN A 311 17.39 -2.85 -18.62
N GLU A 312 18.09 -3.96 -18.83
CA GLU A 312 17.69 -4.99 -19.80
C GLU A 312 17.12 -6.26 -19.15
N THR A 313 16.99 -6.28 -17.82
CA THR A 313 16.52 -7.46 -17.07
C THR A 313 15.06 -7.75 -17.39
N LYS A 314 14.79 -8.96 -17.90
CA LYS A 314 13.46 -9.49 -18.24
C LYS A 314 13.04 -10.56 -17.23
N GLY A 315 11.74 -10.80 -17.08
CA GLY A 315 11.22 -11.93 -16.31
C GLY A 315 11.20 -11.75 -14.79
N VAL A 316 11.64 -10.59 -14.29
CA VAL A 316 11.59 -10.23 -12.86
C VAL A 316 10.43 -9.26 -12.65
N TYR A 317 9.46 -9.66 -11.84
CA TYR A 317 8.21 -8.94 -11.66
C TYR A 317 7.85 -8.84 -10.18
N THR A 318 6.95 -7.92 -9.85
CA THR A 318 6.51 -7.70 -8.47
C THR A 318 5.14 -8.28 -8.20
N TYR A 319 4.29 -8.47 -9.22
CA TYR A 319 2.93 -9.01 -9.12
C TYR A 319 2.74 -10.28 -9.96
N TYR A 320 2.05 -11.27 -9.39
CA TYR A 320 1.65 -12.51 -10.05
C TYR A 320 0.25 -12.91 -9.60
N SER A 321 -0.71 -12.86 -10.53
CA SER A 321 -2.11 -13.25 -10.25
C SER A 321 -2.19 -14.64 -9.59
N TYR A 322 -3.01 -14.77 -8.54
CA TYR A 322 -3.34 -16.07 -7.95
C TYR A 322 -3.99 -17.02 -8.97
N ARG A 323 -4.66 -16.48 -9.99
CA ARG A 323 -5.35 -17.27 -11.00
C ARG A 323 -4.36 -17.94 -11.94
N TYR A 324 -4.77 -19.07 -12.52
CA TYR A 324 -4.02 -19.80 -13.56
C TYR A 324 -2.59 -20.21 -13.19
N ASN A 325 -2.24 -20.18 -11.90
CA ASN A 325 -0.89 -20.44 -11.39
C ASN A 325 0.17 -19.55 -12.07
N CYS A 326 -0.14 -18.26 -12.25
CA CYS A 326 0.75 -17.34 -12.95
C CYS A 326 2.16 -17.27 -12.33
N ARG A 327 2.26 -17.37 -10.99
CA ARG A 327 3.55 -17.37 -10.29
C ARG A 327 4.47 -18.52 -10.71
N THR A 328 3.97 -19.76 -10.68
CA THR A 328 4.77 -20.94 -11.07
C THR A 328 5.10 -20.95 -12.57
N LYS A 329 4.29 -20.26 -13.39
CA LYS A 329 4.51 -20.07 -14.82
C LYS A 329 5.39 -18.86 -15.16
N GLY A 330 5.82 -18.07 -14.18
CA GLY A 330 6.59 -16.83 -14.42
C GLY A 330 5.80 -15.73 -15.15
N ILE A 331 4.47 -15.77 -15.13
CA ILE A 331 3.61 -14.79 -15.79
C ILE A 331 3.31 -13.66 -14.80
N GLY A 332 4.13 -12.60 -14.81
CA GLY A 332 4.01 -11.49 -13.87
C GLY A 332 4.04 -10.11 -14.51
N TRP A 333 3.89 -9.11 -13.65
CA TRP A 333 3.91 -7.67 -13.94
C TRP A 333 4.75 -6.94 -12.90
N ARG A 334 5.52 -5.94 -13.29
CA ARG A 334 6.21 -5.03 -12.37
C ARG A 334 5.32 -3.81 -12.16
N LEU A 335 4.64 -3.78 -11.02
CA LEU A 335 3.66 -2.75 -10.64
C LEU A 335 4.13 -1.93 -9.43
N ASP A 336 5.13 -2.42 -8.70
CA ASP A 336 5.65 -1.82 -7.49
C ASP A 336 6.98 -1.12 -7.78
N TYR A 337 7.14 0.12 -7.31
CA TYR A 337 8.29 0.95 -7.65
C TYR A 337 8.87 1.68 -6.43
N HIS A 338 10.17 1.98 -6.50
CA HIS A 338 10.76 3.15 -5.86
C HIS A 338 11.17 4.11 -6.99
N VAL A 339 10.39 5.19 -7.15
CA VAL A 339 10.71 6.28 -8.07
C VAL A 339 11.28 7.43 -7.27
N VAL A 340 12.43 7.95 -7.65
CA VAL A 340 13.13 9.00 -6.89
C VAL A 340 13.32 10.25 -7.73
N SER A 341 13.41 11.42 -7.10
CA SER A 341 13.96 12.60 -7.76
C SER A 341 15.35 12.29 -8.31
N GLU A 342 15.65 12.72 -9.54
CA GLU A 342 16.95 12.43 -10.18
C GLU A 342 18.15 12.87 -9.32
N ARG A 343 18.01 13.96 -8.56
CA ARG A 343 19.04 14.45 -7.63
C ARG A 343 19.32 13.55 -6.40
N LEU A 344 18.57 12.46 -6.23
CA LEU A 344 18.89 11.39 -5.25
C LEU A 344 19.67 10.23 -5.88
N LEU A 345 19.78 10.16 -7.21
CA LEU A 345 20.26 8.97 -7.91
C LEU A 345 21.66 8.52 -7.44
N ASP A 346 22.59 9.46 -7.29
CA ASP A 346 23.97 9.18 -6.86
C ASP A 346 24.06 8.66 -5.40
N ARG A 347 22.98 8.79 -4.63
CA ARG A 347 22.88 8.27 -3.26
C ARG A 347 22.24 6.88 -3.21
N ILE A 348 21.67 6.38 -4.30
CA ILE A 348 21.05 5.06 -4.34
C ILE A 348 22.14 4.00 -4.45
N ILE A 349 22.24 3.15 -3.44
CA ILE A 349 23.23 2.08 -3.36
C ILE A 349 22.68 0.79 -3.99
N LEU A 350 21.38 0.56 -3.85
CA LEU A 350 20.73 -0.69 -4.26
C LEU A 350 19.24 -0.46 -4.51
N SER A 351 18.68 -1.15 -5.51
CA SER A 351 17.24 -1.28 -5.75
C SER A 351 16.95 -2.70 -6.25
N GLU A 352 16.22 -3.49 -5.45
CA GLU A 352 16.02 -4.92 -5.71
C GLU A 352 14.56 -5.36 -5.52
N ILE A 353 14.20 -6.45 -6.21
CA ILE A 353 12.92 -7.15 -6.07
C ILE A 353 13.17 -8.47 -5.34
N ARG A 354 12.55 -8.66 -4.18
CA ARG A 354 12.68 -9.88 -3.35
C ARG A 354 11.79 -10.98 -3.89
N SER A 355 12.12 -11.49 -5.07
CA SER A 355 11.33 -12.51 -5.76
C SER A 355 11.10 -13.76 -4.90
N GLU A 356 12.05 -14.10 -4.03
CA GLU A 356 11.98 -15.19 -3.06
C GLU A 356 10.87 -15.04 -2.01
N CYS A 357 10.33 -13.84 -1.75
CA CYS A 357 9.27 -13.59 -0.77
C CYS A 357 7.86 -13.89 -1.31
N TYR A 358 7.66 -15.07 -1.89
CA TYR A 358 6.35 -15.50 -2.38
C TYR A 358 5.44 -15.99 -1.25
N GLY A 359 4.12 -16.00 -1.47
CA GLY A 359 3.18 -16.70 -0.59
C GLY A 359 2.33 -15.79 0.30
N ALA A 360 2.93 -14.79 0.95
CA ALA A 360 2.19 -13.86 1.80
C ALA A 360 1.20 -12.98 1.02
N SER A 361 1.55 -12.64 -0.22
CA SER A 361 0.78 -11.81 -1.16
C SER A 361 0.92 -12.33 -2.59
N ASP A 362 0.09 -11.84 -3.51
CA ASP A 362 0.28 -11.94 -4.96
C ASP A 362 1.35 -10.95 -5.45
N HIS A 363 1.76 -10.01 -4.60
CA HIS A 363 2.96 -9.22 -4.81
C HIS A 363 4.15 -9.76 -4.02
N VAL A 364 5.36 -9.40 -4.43
CA VAL A 364 6.61 -9.56 -3.68
C VAL A 364 7.16 -8.17 -3.28
N PRO A 365 7.90 -8.08 -2.17
CA PRO A 365 8.45 -6.81 -1.71
C PRO A 365 9.54 -6.28 -2.64
N ILE A 366 9.64 -4.97 -2.68
CA ILE A 366 10.76 -4.24 -3.28
C ILE A 366 11.56 -3.54 -2.18
N VAL A 367 12.85 -3.40 -2.38
CA VAL A 367 13.77 -2.77 -1.42
C VAL A 367 14.66 -1.76 -2.13
N MET A 368 14.99 -0.68 -1.44
CA MET A 368 15.95 0.33 -1.88
C MET A 368 16.84 0.72 -0.71
N ILE A 369 18.13 0.92 -0.97
CA ILE A 369 19.08 1.46 0.02
C ILE A 369 19.56 2.83 -0.46
N LEU A 370 19.38 3.83 0.40
CA LEU A 370 19.87 5.19 0.20
C LEU A 370 21.03 5.44 1.16
N LYS A 371 22.10 6.06 0.68
CA LYS A 371 23.14 6.64 1.53
C LYS A 371 22.56 7.83 2.32
N ALA A 372 22.68 7.79 3.65
CA ALA A 372 22.12 8.80 4.56
C ALA A 372 22.63 10.21 4.27
#